data_AF-A0A7X8M6E5-F1
#
_entry.id   AF-A0A7X8M6E5-F1
#
_cell.length_a   1.000
_cell.length_b   1.000
_cell.length_c   1.000
_cell.angle_alpha   90.00
_cell.angle_beta   90.00
_cell.angle_gamma   90.00
#
_symmetry.space_group_name_H-M   'P 1'
#
loop_
_entity.id
_entity.type
_entity.pdbx_description
1 polymer ?
#
loop_
_entity_poly.entity_id
_entity_poly.type
_entity_poly.pdbx_seq_one_letter_code
_entity_poly.pdbx_strand_id
1 'polypeptide(L)' 'MKYQEAFTGSKAEFGDFIKKAIPELFAGRMTVEGKTISIPADVELDYKVKYDEDPEGASVSIKVSWENTNLDFEIEEDEE' A
#
# COMPACT_ATOMS: atom_id res chain seq x y z
N MET A 1 1.58 -14.00 -0.55
CA MET A 1 0.47 -13.70 -1.50
C MET A 1 0.61 -12.25 -1.97
N LYS A 2 0.15 -11.91 -3.17
CA LYS A 2 0.14 -10.53 -3.70
C LYS A 2 -1.32 -10.10 -3.89
N TYR A 3 -1.69 -8.93 -3.40
CA TYR A 3 -3.03 -8.36 -3.54
C TYR A 3 -2.96 -7.11 -4.41
N GLN A 4 -3.85 -6.98 -5.40
CA GLN A 4 -3.84 -5.84 -6.33
C GLN A 4 -5.23 -5.53 -6.88
N GLU A 5 -5.52 -4.25 -7.06
CA GLU A 5 -6.69 -3.77 -7.81
C GLU A 5 -6.22 -2.83 -8.92
N ALA A 6 -6.84 -2.94 -10.09
CA ALA A 6 -6.52 -2.13 -11.25
C ALA A 6 -7.72 -1.25 -11.62
N PHE A 7 -7.45 0.04 -11.83
CA PHE A 7 -8.43 1.04 -12.21
C PHE A 7 -7.97 1.73 -13.49
N THR A 8 -8.93 2.15 -14.33
CA THR A 8 -8.66 2.97 -15.51
C THR A 8 -9.68 4.10 -15.53
N GLY A 9 -9.22 5.34 -15.71
CA GLY A 9 -10.07 6.52 -15.67
C GLY A 9 -9.32 7.78 -16.06
N SER A 10 -10.03 8.90 -16.06
CA SER A 10 -9.48 10.23 -16.33
C SER A 10 -8.58 10.73 -15.19
N LYS A 11 -7.82 11.80 -15.47
CA LYS A 11 -7.01 12.49 -14.46
C LYS A 11 -7.84 12.99 -13.26
N ALA A 12 -9.09 13.40 -13.51
CA ALA A 12 -10.00 13.85 -12.45
C ALA A 12 -10.40 12.69 -11.53
N GLU A 13 -10.84 11.56 -12.12
CA GLU A 13 -11.20 10.35 -11.37
C GLU A 13 -10.03 9.80 -10.57
N PHE A 14 -8.82 9.79 -11.14
CA PHE A 14 -7.61 9.42 -10.41
C PHE A 14 -7.33 10.37 -9.24
N GLY A 15 -7.48 11.69 -9.46
CA GLY A 15 -7.29 12.68 -8.41
C GLY A 15 -8.26 12.50 -7.24
N ASP A 16 -9.53 12.21 -7.52
CA ASP A 16 -10.53 11.96 -6.48
C ASP A 16 -10.33 10.61 -5.79
N PHE A 17 -9.86 9.59 -6.50
CA PHE A 17 -9.42 8.33 -5.91
C PHE A 17 -8.29 8.56 -4.89
N ILE A 18 -7.24 9.29 -5.25
CA ILE A 18 -6.09 9.55 -4.36
C ILE A 18 -6.51 10.31 -3.10
N LYS A 19 -7.36 11.34 -3.24
CA LYS A 19 -7.89 12.12 -2.11
C LYS A 19 -8.68 11.27 -1.11
N LYS A 20 -9.22 10.13 -1.53
CA LYS A 20 -9.95 9.20 -0.66
C LYS A 20 -9.04 8.09 -0.13
N ALA A 21 -8.32 7.43 -1.03
CA ALA A 21 -7.55 6.22 -0.72
C ALA A 21 -6.41 6.50 0.27
N ILE A 22 -5.68 7.62 0.12
CA ILE A 22 -4.55 7.92 1.01
C ILE A 22 -5.01 8.18 2.44
N PRO A 23 -6.03 9.02 2.71
CA PRO A 23 -6.59 9.13 4.07
C PRO A 23 -7.14 7.82 4.63
N GLU A 24 -7.79 6.99 3.80
CA GLU A 24 -8.28 5.67 4.24
C GLU A 24 -7.14 4.71 4.62
N LEU A 25 -6.01 4.75 3.90
CA LEU A 25 -4.80 3.99 4.22
C LEU A 25 -4.25 4.37 5.60
N PHE A 26 -4.04 5.66 5.84
CA PHE A 26 -3.51 6.14 7.13
C PHE A 26 -4.52 6.01 8.28
N ALA A 27 -5.82 5.92 7.98
CA ALA A 27 -6.85 5.60 8.95
C ALA A 27 -7.00 4.08 9.22
N GLY A 28 -6.23 3.21 8.54
CA GLY A 28 -6.33 1.76 8.68
C GLY A 28 -7.65 1.17 8.15
N ARG A 29 -8.31 1.85 7.21
CA ARG A 29 -9.61 1.46 6.64
C ARG A 29 -9.54 1.07 5.16
N MET A 30 -8.39 1.27 4.52
CA MET A 30 -8.21 0.87 3.14
C MET A 30 -8.16 -0.65 3.03
N THR A 31 -8.98 -1.20 2.14
CA THR A 31 -9.02 -2.63 1.82
C THR A 31 -8.57 -2.86 0.38
N VAL A 32 -7.78 -3.90 0.15
CA VAL A 32 -7.45 -4.38 -1.20
C VAL A 32 -7.83 -5.85 -1.31
N GLU A 33 -8.68 -6.19 -2.28
CA GLU A 33 -9.22 -7.56 -2.46
C GLU A 33 -9.75 -8.16 -1.13
N GLY A 34 -10.43 -7.35 -0.32
CA GLY A 34 -11.00 -7.74 0.97
C GLY A 34 -10.01 -7.78 2.14
N LYS A 35 -8.72 -7.51 1.92
CA LYS A 35 -7.71 -7.43 2.98
C LYS A 35 -7.48 -5.98 3.40
N THR A 36 -7.72 -5.68 4.68
CA THR A 36 -7.39 -4.37 5.26
C THR A 36 -5.89 -4.17 5.36
N ILE A 37 -5.40 -3.01 4.89
CA ILE A 37 -4.00 -2.60 5.02
C ILE A 37 -3.85 -1.84 6.34
N SER A 38 -2.88 -2.26 7.16
CA SER A 38 -2.50 -1.58 8.39
C SER A 38 -1.00 -1.30 8.37
N ILE A 39 -0.62 -0.04 8.51
CA ILE A 39 0.78 0.40 8.63
C ILE A 39 1.07 0.53 10.13
N PRO A 40 2.08 -0.19 10.68
CA PRO A 40 2.44 -0.07 12.08
C PRO A 40 2.93 1.34 12.42
N ALA A 41 2.61 1.83 13.63
CA ALA A 41 3.00 3.16 14.07
C ALA A 41 4.48 3.24 14.52
N ASP A 42 5.04 2.12 14.95
CA ASP A 42 6.34 2.03 15.62
C ASP A 42 7.44 1.38 14.74
N VAL A 43 7.31 1.50 13.42
CA VAL A 43 8.29 0.98 12.45
C VAL A 43 8.79 2.08 11.53
N GLU A 44 10.02 1.93 11.06
CA GLU A 44 10.51 2.74 9.96
C GLU A 44 9.83 2.34 8.65
N LEU A 45 9.54 3.33 7.80
CA LEU A 45 8.92 3.12 6.49
C LEU A 45 9.96 3.36 5.39
N ASP A 46 10.16 2.35 4.56
CA ASP A 46 10.90 2.49 3.31
C ASP A 46 9.96 2.99 2.22
N TYR A 47 10.21 4.20 1.70
CA TYR A 47 9.41 4.77 0.61
C TYR A 47 10.27 5.13 -0.61
N LYS A 48 9.69 4.92 -1.80
CA LYS A 48 10.32 5.19 -3.08
C LYS A 48 9.31 5.75 -4.08
N VAL A 49 9.70 6.81 -4.76
CA VAL A 49 8.99 7.33 -5.93
C VAL A 49 9.81 7.02 -7.17
N LYS A 50 9.18 6.46 -8.20
CA LYS A 50 9.77 6.26 -9.53
C LYS A 50 8.94 7.00 -10.56
N TYR A 51 9.63 7.61 -11.52
CA TYR A 51 9.05 8.20 -12.72
C TYR A 51 9.80 7.65 -13.92
N ASP A 52 9.05 7.12 -14.88
CA ASP A 52 9.57 6.55 -16.11
C ASP A 52 8.79 7.20 -17.26
N GLU A 53 9.51 7.73 -18.25
CA GLU A 53 8.94 8.39 -19.43
C GLU A 53 9.66 7.90 -20.68
N ASP A 54 8.88 7.59 -21.70
CA ASP A 54 9.33 7.09 -22.99
C ASP A 54 8.41 7.61 -24.11
N PRO A 55 8.73 7.36 -25.40
CA PRO A 55 7.94 7.88 -26.51
C PRO A 55 6.48 7.39 -26.54
N GLU A 56 6.16 6.29 -25.84
CA GLU A 56 4.81 5.71 -25.81
C GLU A 56 3.99 6.26 -24.63
N GLY A 57 4.63 6.83 -23.61
CA GLY A 57 3.95 7.49 -22.50
C GLY A 57 4.81 7.73 -21.26
N ALA A 58 4.15 7.89 -20.12
CA ALA A 58 4.80 8.10 -18.84
C ALA A 58 4.08 7.34 -17.73
N SER A 59 4.83 6.93 -16.71
CA SER A 59 4.31 6.27 -15.52
C SER A 59 4.94 6.84 -14.26
N VAL A 60 4.15 6.86 -13.19
CA VAL A 60 4.62 7.20 -11.84
C VAL A 60 4.21 6.10 -10.87
N SER A 61 5.17 5.66 -10.05
CA SER A 61 4.95 4.67 -9.01
C SER A 61 5.38 5.22 -7.65
N ILE A 62 4.48 5.17 -6.68
CA ILE A 62 4.77 5.47 -5.28
C ILE A 62 4.68 4.15 -4.52
N LYS A 63 5.81 3.69 -3.99
CA LYS A 63 5.89 2.47 -3.18
C LYS A 63 6.25 2.83 -1.74
N VAL A 64 5.53 2.26 -0.80
CA VAL A 64 5.87 2.24 0.63
C VAL A 64 5.99 0.78 1.07
N SER A 65 6.91 0.48 1.98
CA SER A 65 7.17 -0.85 2.52
C SER A 65 7.62 -0.72 3.97
N TRP A 66 7.30 -1.74 4.76
CA TRP A 66 7.61 -1.79 6.19
C TRP A 66 7.79 -3.25 6.59
N GLU A 67 8.51 -3.46 7.69
CA GLU A 67 8.65 -4.78 8.29
C GLU A 67 7.36 -5.19 9.01
N ASN A 68 7.01 -6.48 8.89
CA ASN A 68 5.83 -7.00 9.56
C ASN A 68 6.19 -7.41 10.99
N THR A 69 5.99 -6.49 11.94
CA THR A 69 6.27 -6.72 13.37
C THR A 69 5.33 -7.72 14.05
N ASN A 70 4.20 -8.07 13.43
CA ASN A 70 3.28 -9.08 13.97
C ASN A 70 3.77 -10.53 13.78
N LEU A 71 4.83 -10.77 12.99
CA LEU A 71 5.42 -12.12 12.87
C LEU A 71 6.26 -12.52 14.10
N ASP A 72 6.71 -11.57 14.92
CA ASP A 72 7.50 -11.85 16.12
C ASP A 72 6.66 -12.41 17.29
N PHE A 73 5.34 -12.22 17.28
CA PHE A 73 4.43 -12.72 18.33
C PHE A 73 3.83 -14.10 18.04
N GLU A 74 4.07 -14.70 16.87
CA GLU A 74 3.49 -16.00 16.47
C GLU A 74 4.46 -17.19 16.62
N ILE A 75 5.61 -17.05 17.31
CA ILE A 75 6.63 -18.13 17.46
C ILE A 75 6.80 -18.63 18.92
N GLU A 76 5.81 -18.46 19.81
CA GLU A 76 5.88 -19.02 21.18
C GLU A 76 4.57 -19.71 21.62
N GLU A 77 4.02 -20.64 20.85
CA GLU A 77 3.08 -21.67 21.39
C GLU A 77 3.20 -22.98 20.59
N ASP A 78 4.31 -23.71 20.76
CA ASP A 78 4.39 -25.16 20.49
C ASP A 78 5.48 -25.77 21.40
N GLU A 79 5.27 -25.68 22.72
CA GLU A 79 5.82 -26.62 23.69
C GLU A 79 4.67 -27.23 24.51
N GLU A 80 4.08 -28.33 24.03
CA GLU A 80 3.74 -29.50 24.87
C GLU A 80 3.72 -30.81 24.06
#